data_AF-A0A101X2X9-F1
#
_entry.id   AF-A0A101X2X9-F1
#
_cell.length_a   1.000
_cell.length_b   1.000
_cell.length_c   1.000
_cell.angle_alpha   90.00
_cell.angle_beta   90.00
_cell.angle_gamma   90.00
#
_symmetry.space_group_name_H-M   'P 1'
#
loop_
_entity.id
_entity.type
_entity.pdbx_description
1 polymer ?
#
loop_
_entity_poly.entity_id
_entity_poly.type
_entity_poly.pdbx_seq_one_letter_code
_entity_poly.pdbx_strand_id
1 'polypeptide(L)'
;MRIHLDVNEIGEAKLIECKAELELAKIFLKSGLLRGAAVKVIQAWRAYLSYIASLNANLIRINGVRRVSESIEVDAGEFIIATMPIKLMMRVSEMLRSVDPELMELTALALLTYEYWCANSCSDSTGRVIDDELAKGIIAKLLSRIERKINSI
;
A
#
# COMPACT_ATOMS: atom_id res chain seq x y z
N MET A 1 -4.54 -9.93 26.57
CA MET A 1 -3.79 -11.03 25.92
C MET A 1 -2.96 -10.43 24.81
N ARG A 2 -1.64 -10.61 24.88
CA ARG A 2 -0.77 -10.22 23.78
C ARG A 2 -0.74 -11.37 22.78
N ILE A 3 -0.97 -11.08 21.51
CA ILE A 3 -0.86 -12.04 20.42
C ILE A 3 0.28 -11.64 19.49
N HIS A 4 0.88 -12.64 18.85
CA HIS A 4 1.85 -12.46 17.80
C HIS A 4 1.26 -12.93 16.48
N LEU A 5 1.46 -12.17 15.42
CA LEU A 5 1.02 -12.54 14.07
C LEU A 5 2.13 -13.29 13.34
N ASP A 6 1.77 -14.33 12.60
CA ASP A 6 2.69 -14.93 11.63
C ASP A 6 2.83 -14.00 10.42
N VAL A 7 3.86 -13.16 10.45
CA VAL A 7 4.10 -12.19 9.37
C VAL A 7 4.48 -12.86 8.06
N ASN A 8 5.01 -14.09 8.06
CA ASN A 8 5.38 -14.80 6.84
C ASN A 8 4.12 -15.30 6.11
N GLU A 9 3.22 -15.97 6.83
CA GLU A 9 1.93 -16.40 6.29
C GLU A 9 1.13 -15.20 5.75
N ILE A 10 1.11 -14.10 6.51
CA ILE A 10 0.47 -12.85 6.09
C ILE A 10 1.13 -12.29 4.83
N GLY A 11 2.46 -12.34 4.74
CA GLY A 11 3.20 -11.91 3.56
C GLY A 11 2.77 -12.63 2.29
N GLU A 12 2.69 -13.96 2.35
CA GLU A 12 2.25 -14.79 1.22
C GLU A 12 0.83 -14.42 0.78
N ALA A 13 -0.10 -14.28 1.73
CA ALA A 13 -1.47 -13.84 1.47
C ALA A 13 -1.50 -12.43 0.84
N LYS A 14 -0.63 -11.52 1.30
CA LYS A 14 -0.52 -10.16 0.77
C LYS A 14 0.04 -10.13 -0.65
N LEU A 15 0.93 -11.04 -1.02
CA LEU A 15 1.37 -11.16 -2.41
C LEU A 15 0.22 -11.60 -3.34
N ILE A 16 -0.63 -12.52 -2.88
CA ILE A 16 -1.83 -12.95 -3.62
C ILE A 16 -2.81 -11.77 -3.76
N GLU A 17 -3.09 -11.05 -2.66
CA GLU A 17 -3.94 -9.86 -2.65
C GLU A 17 -3.41 -8.80 -3.62
N CYS A 18 -2.11 -8.54 -3.61
CA CYS A 18 -1.45 -7.59 -4.50
C CYS A 18 -1.73 -7.91 -5.98
N LYS A 19 -1.53 -9.17 -6.39
CA LYS A 19 -1.78 -9.63 -7.75
C LYS A 19 -3.25 -9.49 -8.14
N ALA A 20 -4.17 -9.90 -7.25
CA ALA A 20 -5.61 -9.81 -7.51
C ALA A 20 -6.10 -8.35 -7.66
N GLU A 21 -5.66 -7.45 -6.78
CA GLU A 21 -6.02 -6.04 -6.82
C GLU A 21 -5.43 -5.35 -8.06
N LEU A 22 -4.23 -5.76 -8.51
CA LEU A 22 -3.61 -5.25 -9.72
C LEU A 22 -4.39 -5.62 -10.98
N GLU A 23 -4.91 -6.85 -11.07
CA GLU A 23 -5.78 -7.27 -12.17
C GLU A 23 -7.09 -6.48 -12.20
N LEU A 24 -7.71 -6.25 -11.04
CA LEU A 24 -8.90 -5.40 -10.96
C LEU A 24 -8.59 -3.95 -11.35
N ALA A 25 -7.45 -3.40 -10.93
CA ALA A 25 -7.02 -2.06 -11.30
C ALA A 25 -6.88 -1.92 -12.82
N LYS A 26 -6.33 -2.93 -13.51
CA LYS A 26 -6.24 -2.95 -14.99
C LYS A 26 -7.61 -2.92 -15.64
N ILE A 27 -8.53 -3.76 -15.18
CA ILE A 27 -9.89 -3.85 -15.73
C ILE A 27 -10.58 -2.49 -15.58
N PHE A 28 -10.52 -1.89 -14.39
CA PHE A 28 -11.14 -0.60 -14.14
C PHE A 28 -10.50 0.53 -14.94
N LEU A 29 -9.17 0.55 -15.05
CA LEU A 29 -8.48 1.57 -15.83
C LEU A 29 -8.82 1.48 -17.32
N LYS A 30 -8.87 0.26 -17.89
CA LYS A 30 -9.26 0.02 -19.30
C LYS A 30 -10.71 0.45 -19.57
N SER A 31 -11.60 0.25 -18.61
CA SER A 31 -13.01 0.64 -18.70
C SER A 31 -13.28 2.11 -18.37
N GLY A 32 -12.25 2.92 -18.10
CA GLY A 32 -12.41 4.33 -17.73
C GLY A 32 -12.94 4.57 -16.31
N LEU A 33 -13.03 3.53 -15.47
CA LEU A 33 -13.47 3.62 -14.08
C LEU A 33 -12.31 4.09 -13.18
N LEU A 34 -11.87 5.33 -13.37
CA LEU A 34 -10.62 5.86 -12.77
C LEU A 34 -10.60 5.80 -11.24
N ARG A 35 -11.71 6.10 -10.57
CA ARG A 35 -11.80 6.04 -9.09
C ARG A 35 -11.68 4.61 -8.59
N GLY A 36 -12.34 3.67 -9.27
CA GLY A 36 -12.20 2.25 -8.98
C GLY A 36 -10.75 1.82 -9.16
N ALA A 37 -10.13 2.19 -10.29
CA ALA A 37 -8.74 1.88 -10.58
C ALA A 37 -7.79 2.46 -9.52
N ALA A 38 -8.02 3.69 -9.07
CA ALA A 38 -7.27 4.35 -8.00
C ALA A 38 -7.30 3.53 -6.69
N VAL A 39 -8.49 3.13 -6.22
CA VAL A 39 -8.62 2.30 -5.01
C VAL A 39 -7.86 0.99 -5.17
N LYS A 40 -8.04 0.31 -6.29
CA LYS A 40 -7.43 -0.99 -6.55
C LYS A 40 -5.90 -0.92 -6.64
N VAL A 41 -5.34 0.09 -7.30
CA VAL A 41 -3.89 0.25 -7.37
C VAL A 41 -3.27 0.63 -6.01
N ILE A 42 -3.97 1.42 -5.18
CA ILE A 42 -3.52 1.74 -3.81
C ILE A 42 -3.52 0.47 -2.95
N GLN A 43 -4.55 -0.35 -3.05
CA GLN A 43 -4.63 -1.63 -2.31
C GLN A 43 -3.55 -2.60 -2.76
N ALA A 44 -3.31 -2.70 -4.07
CA ALA A 44 -2.18 -3.46 -4.61
C ALA A 44 -0.84 -2.97 -4.03
N TRP A 45 -0.61 -1.65 -3.96
CA TRP A 45 0.61 -1.09 -3.37
C TRP A 45 0.75 -1.41 -1.88
N ARG A 46 -0.33 -1.27 -1.11
CA ARG A 46 -0.35 -1.61 0.33
C ARG A 46 0.00 -3.07 0.55
N ALA A 47 -0.59 -3.96 -0.25
CA ALA A 47 -0.34 -5.38 -0.17
C ALA A 47 1.11 -5.74 -0.58
N TYR A 48 1.64 -5.10 -1.63
CA TYR A 48 3.04 -5.24 -2.02
C TYR A 48 4.00 -4.79 -0.90
N LEU A 49 3.77 -3.62 -0.32
CA LEU A 49 4.62 -3.08 0.75
C LEU A 49 4.53 -3.95 2.02
N SER A 50 3.36 -4.49 2.36
CA SER A 50 3.20 -5.51 3.41
C SER A 50 4.07 -6.74 3.15
N TYR A 51 4.05 -7.27 1.93
CA TYR A 51 4.84 -8.43 1.54
C TYR A 51 6.35 -8.17 1.64
N ILE A 52 6.83 -7.04 1.12
CA ILE A 52 8.27 -6.70 1.25
C ILE A 52 8.64 -6.48 2.73
N ALA A 53 7.76 -5.86 3.51
CA ALA A 53 7.98 -5.65 4.94
C ALA A 53 8.00 -6.96 5.73
N SER A 54 7.21 -7.98 5.36
CA SER A 54 7.24 -9.28 6.04
C SER A 54 8.54 -10.03 5.81
N LEU A 55 9.04 -10.03 4.57
CA LEU A 55 10.35 -10.61 4.22
C LEU A 55 11.51 -9.95 4.98
N ASN A 56 11.31 -8.71 5.45
CA ASN A 56 12.31 -7.88 6.10
C ASN A 56 11.83 -7.40 7.48
N ALA A 57 11.08 -8.23 8.20
CA ALA A 57 10.42 -7.83 9.45
C ALA A 57 11.39 -7.27 10.51
N ASN A 58 12.64 -7.72 10.51
CA ASN A 58 13.73 -7.23 11.37
C ASN A 58 14.09 -5.73 11.15
N LEU A 59 13.74 -5.17 9.99
CA LEU A 59 13.90 -3.75 9.66
C LEU A 59 12.72 -2.90 10.13
N ILE A 60 11.55 -3.51 10.37
CA ILE A 60 10.33 -2.82 10.81
C ILE A 60 10.36 -2.61 12.33
N ARG A 61 11.28 -1.75 12.78
CA ARG A 61 11.52 -1.48 14.20
C ARG A 61 10.54 -0.43 14.72
N ILE A 62 9.33 -0.86 15.07
CA ILE A 62 8.30 -0.03 15.71
C ILE A 62 8.08 -0.54 17.12
N ASN A 63 8.49 0.25 18.12
CA ASN A 63 8.34 -0.13 19.52
C ASN A 63 6.88 -0.02 19.98
N GLY A 64 6.49 -0.94 20.86
CA GLY A 64 5.22 -0.91 21.57
C GLY A 64 4.20 -1.92 21.05
N VAL A 65 2.95 -1.70 21.42
CA VAL A 65 1.82 -2.57 21.06
C VAL A 65 0.68 -1.75 20.48
N ARG A 66 -0.12 -2.39 19.63
CA ARG A 66 -1.40 -1.88 19.17
C ARG A 66 -2.52 -2.65 19.84
N ARG A 67 -3.33 -1.93 20.63
CA ARG A 67 -4.58 -2.46 21.15
C ARG A 67 -5.61 -2.51 20.04
N VAL A 68 -6.09 -3.70 19.69
CA VAL A 68 -7.08 -3.93 18.64
C VAL A 68 -8.48 -4.21 19.20
N SER A 69 -8.56 -4.63 20.47
CA SER A 69 -9.79 -4.72 21.26
C SER A 69 -9.47 -4.55 22.75
N GLU A 70 -10.47 -4.52 23.63
CA GLU A 70 -10.26 -4.40 25.09
C GLU A 70 -9.30 -5.45 25.66
N SER A 71 -9.27 -6.64 25.06
CA SER A 71 -8.50 -7.79 25.56
C SER A 71 -7.34 -8.21 24.65
N ILE A 72 -7.18 -7.61 23.46
CA ILE A 72 -6.17 -8.05 22.47
C ILE A 72 -5.20 -6.90 22.17
N GLU A 73 -3.92 -7.20 22.40
CA GLU A 73 -2.80 -6.35 22.03
C GLU A 73 -1.89 -7.11 21.06
N VAL A 74 -1.46 -6.44 20.00
CA VAL A 74 -0.58 -7.00 18.97
C VAL A 74 0.74 -6.24 19.01
N ASP A 75 1.84 -6.88 18.68
CA ASP A 75 3.08 -6.15 18.42
C ASP A 75 2.88 -5.07 17.35
N ALA A 76 3.42 -3.87 17.60
CA ALA A 76 3.17 -2.75 16.69
C ALA A 76 3.80 -2.95 15.31
N GLY A 77 4.97 -3.60 15.22
CA GLY A 77 5.64 -3.91 13.96
C GLY A 77 4.84 -4.93 13.16
N GLU A 78 4.45 -6.04 13.80
CA GLU A 78 3.61 -7.08 13.19
C GLU A 78 2.26 -6.53 12.69
N PHE A 79 1.60 -5.70 13.50
CA PHE A 79 0.36 -5.05 13.12
C PHE A 79 0.54 -4.15 11.88
N ILE A 80 1.65 -3.41 11.81
CA ILE A 80 1.96 -2.55 10.66
C ILE A 80 2.25 -3.38 9.43
N ILE A 81 3.01 -4.46 9.53
CA ILE A 81 3.26 -5.39 8.41
C ILE A 81 1.92 -5.95 7.91
N ALA A 82 1.05 -6.38 8.81
CA ALA A 82 -0.21 -7.02 8.45
C ALA A 82 -1.23 -6.06 7.81
N THR A 83 -1.33 -4.84 8.32
CA THR A 83 -2.39 -3.89 7.92
C THR A 83 -1.91 -2.77 7.00
N MET A 84 -0.60 -2.58 6.91
CA MET A 84 0.10 -1.51 6.20
C MET A 84 -0.61 -0.17 6.21
N PRO A 85 -0.84 0.49 7.36
CA PRO A 85 -1.69 1.69 7.41
C PRO A 85 -1.19 2.81 6.47
N ILE A 86 -2.09 3.45 5.70
CA ILE A 86 -1.73 4.46 4.68
C ILE A 86 -0.78 5.53 5.23
N LYS A 87 -1.11 6.06 6.42
CA LYS A 87 -0.31 7.09 7.10
C LYS A 87 1.11 6.67 7.47
N LEU A 88 1.42 5.38 7.46
CA LEU A 88 2.73 4.82 7.82
C LEU A 88 3.52 4.32 6.61
N MET A 89 2.95 4.26 5.41
CA MET A 89 3.62 3.69 4.23
C MET A 89 4.94 4.40 3.91
N MET A 90 5.01 5.73 4.03
CA MET A 90 6.26 6.48 3.81
C MET A 90 7.34 6.10 4.83
N ARG A 91 6.94 5.93 6.10
CA ARG A 91 7.86 5.53 7.17
C ARG A 91 8.39 4.12 6.95
N VAL A 92 7.51 3.19 6.56
CA VAL A 92 7.89 1.80 6.25
C VAL A 92 8.80 1.75 5.02
N SER A 93 8.49 2.50 3.96
CA SER A 93 9.32 2.54 2.75
C SER A 93 10.72 3.08 3.05
N GLU A 94 10.83 4.10 3.90
CA GLU A 94 12.12 4.62 4.36
C GLU A 94 12.90 3.58 5.20
N MET A 95 12.22 2.82 6.07
CA MET A 95 12.86 1.71 6.80
C MET A 95 13.38 0.61 5.86
N LEU A 96 12.73 0.43 4.71
CA LEU A 96 13.07 -0.57 3.69
C LEU A 96 13.98 -0.02 2.58
N ARG A 97 14.51 1.21 2.71
CA ARG A 97 15.32 1.84 1.65
C ARG A 97 16.53 1.01 1.22
N SER A 98 17.15 0.27 2.14
CA SER A 98 18.29 -0.61 1.80
C SER A 98 17.89 -1.86 1.04
N VAL A 99 16.61 -2.26 1.10
CA VAL A 99 16.05 -3.41 0.36
C VAL A 99 15.74 -2.98 -1.07
N ASP A 100 15.02 -1.87 -1.21
CA ASP A 100 14.68 -1.30 -2.51
C ASP A 100 14.48 0.22 -2.36
N PRO A 101 15.40 1.04 -2.91
CA PRO A 101 15.32 2.49 -2.76
C PRO A 101 14.10 3.08 -3.45
N GLU A 102 13.53 2.42 -4.47
CA GLU A 102 12.39 2.92 -5.22
C GLU A 102 11.06 2.89 -4.44
N LEU A 103 11.00 2.17 -3.31
CA LEU A 103 9.76 2.03 -2.53
C LEU A 103 9.22 3.37 -2.05
N MET A 104 10.11 4.32 -1.77
CA MET A 104 9.73 5.63 -1.26
C MET A 104 9.07 6.47 -2.36
N GLU A 105 9.63 6.54 -3.57
CA GLU A 105 9.03 7.28 -4.68
C GLU A 105 7.72 6.64 -5.14
N LEU A 106 7.64 5.30 -5.16
CA LEU A 106 6.41 4.59 -5.51
C LEU A 106 5.32 4.80 -4.46
N THR A 107 5.67 4.87 -3.17
CA THR A 107 4.72 5.23 -2.12
C THR A 107 4.23 6.66 -2.25
N ALA A 108 5.10 7.61 -2.60
CA ALA A 108 4.67 8.97 -2.88
C ALA A 108 3.64 9.03 -4.02
N LEU A 109 3.84 8.24 -5.08
CA LEU A 109 2.90 8.11 -6.18
C LEU A 109 1.56 7.47 -5.75
N ALA A 110 1.61 6.46 -4.88
CA ALA A 110 0.43 5.86 -4.28
C ALA A 110 -0.36 6.84 -3.41
N LEU A 111 0.33 7.71 -2.66
CA LEU A 111 -0.32 8.76 -1.86
C LEU A 111 -0.95 9.85 -2.72
N LEU A 112 -0.35 10.23 -3.85
CA LEU A 112 -1.01 11.11 -4.83
C LEU A 112 -2.28 10.48 -5.39
N THR A 113 -2.23 9.18 -5.67
CA THR A 113 -3.41 8.42 -6.13
C THR A 113 -4.50 8.37 -5.05
N TYR A 114 -4.10 8.27 -3.78
CA TYR A 114 -5.01 8.30 -2.63
C TYR A 114 -5.64 9.67 -2.44
N GLU A 115 -4.89 10.76 -2.59
CA GLU A 115 -5.41 12.12 -2.57
C GLU A 115 -6.47 12.34 -3.64
N TYR A 116 -6.20 11.87 -4.87
CA TYR A 116 -7.21 11.88 -5.93
C TYR A 116 -8.47 11.13 -5.46
N TRP A 117 -8.35 9.88 -5.03
CA TRP A 117 -9.50 9.10 -4.56
C TRP A 117 -10.30 9.81 -3.45
N CYS A 118 -9.63 10.43 -2.48
CA CYS A 118 -10.28 11.15 -1.37
C CYS A 118 -10.88 12.50 -1.75
N ALA A 119 -10.35 13.21 -2.77
CA ALA A 119 -10.74 14.57 -3.12
C ALA A 119 -12.25 14.74 -3.35
N ASN A 120 -12.95 13.76 -3.92
CA ASN A 120 -14.40 13.83 -4.12
C ASN A 120 -15.24 13.65 -2.84
N SER A 121 -14.62 13.39 -1.70
CA SER A 121 -15.28 13.34 -0.38
C SER A 121 -15.35 14.72 0.31
N CYS A 122 -14.67 15.74 -0.24
CA CYS A 122 -14.63 17.10 0.32
C CYS A 122 -14.54 18.13 -0.81
N SER A 123 -15.51 19.03 -0.88
CA SER A 123 -15.58 20.11 -1.88
C SER A 123 -14.39 21.09 -1.84
N ASP A 124 -13.63 21.10 -0.74
CA ASP A 124 -12.46 21.97 -0.52
C ASP A 124 -11.12 21.22 -0.70
N SER A 125 -11.08 20.15 -1.51
CA SER A 125 -9.88 19.32 -1.62
C SER A 125 -8.68 20.10 -2.16
N THR A 126 -7.64 20.27 -1.33
CA THR A 126 -6.33 20.81 -1.73
C THR A 126 -5.45 19.77 -2.44
N GLY A 127 -6.09 18.79 -3.10
CA GLY A 127 -5.40 17.64 -3.69
C GLY A 127 -4.50 18.07 -4.85
N ARG A 128 -3.32 17.44 -4.96
CA ARG A 128 -2.33 17.78 -6.00
C ARG A 128 -2.68 17.22 -7.39
N VAL A 129 -3.64 16.30 -7.45
CA VAL A 129 -4.14 15.70 -8.69
C VAL A 129 -5.38 16.47 -9.12
N ILE A 130 -5.20 17.36 -10.09
CA ILE A 130 -6.16 18.41 -10.45
C ILE A 130 -7.27 17.95 -11.40
N ASP A 131 -7.05 16.88 -12.17
CA ASP A 131 -8.00 16.36 -13.15
C ASP A 131 -7.85 14.84 -13.35
N ASP A 132 -8.81 14.27 -14.09
CA ASP A 132 -8.89 12.84 -14.38
C ASP A 132 -7.81 12.36 -15.36
N GLU A 133 -7.27 13.23 -16.23
CA GLU A 133 -6.21 12.87 -17.17
C GLU A 133 -4.89 12.63 -16.44
N LEU A 134 -4.52 13.56 -15.56
CA LEU A 134 -3.36 13.43 -14.67
C LEU A 134 -3.52 12.21 -13.76
N ALA A 135 -4.72 12.00 -13.19
CA ALA A 135 -5.01 10.83 -12.37
C ALA A 135 -4.80 9.52 -13.14
N LYS A 136 -5.33 9.44 -14.37
CA LYS A 136 -5.15 8.26 -15.24
C LYS A 136 -3.67 7.98 -15.50
N GLY A 137 -2.87 9.00 -15.77
CA GLY A 137 -1.42 8.86 -15.97
C GLY A 137 -0.69 8.37 -14.72
N ILE A 138 -1.02 8.92 -13.55
CA ILE A 138 -0.45 8.52 -12.25
C ILE A 138 -0.81 7.06 -11.92
N ILE A 139 -2.09 6.69 -12.05
CA ILE A 139 -2.60 5.33 -11.81
C ILE A 139 -1.91 4.33 -12.74
N ALA A 140 -1.86 4.63 -14.05
CA ALA A 140 -1.23 3.76 -15.04
C ALA A 140 0.27 3.57 -14.74
N LYS A 141 0.97 4.64 -14.35
CA LYS A 141 2.38 4.58 -13.97
C LYS A 141 2.58 3.69 -12.74
N LEU A 142 1.82 3.92 -11.67
CA LEU A 142 1.94 3.12 -10.45
C LEU A 142 1.66 1.64 -10.72
N LEU A 143 0.56 1.34 -11.43
CA LEU A 143 0.18 0.00 -11.85
C LEU A 143 1.34 -0.70 -12.57
N SER A 144 1.92 -0.06 -13.59
CA SER A 144 3.04 -0.63 -14.34
C SER A 144 4.30 -0.84 -13.50
N ARG A 145 4.56 0.03 -12.50
CA ARG A 145 5.68 -0.14 -11.58
C ARG A 145 5.47 -1.34 -10.65
N ILE A 146 4.26 -1.52 -10.13
CA ILE A 146 3.91 -2.66 -9.29
C ILE A 146 4.05 -3.97 -10.08
N GLU A 147 3.55 -4.03 -11.32
CA GLU A 147 3.70 -5.21 -12.17
C GLU A 147 5.16 -5.62 -12.34
N ARG A 148 6.05 -4.65 -12.63
CA ARG A 148 7.47 -4.94 -12.78
C ARG A 148 8.09 -5.49 -11.51
N LYS A 149 7.73 -4.94 -10.35
CA LYS A 149 8.20 -5.41 -9.05
C LYS A 149 7.73 -6.83 -8.75
N ILE A 150 6.46 -7.14 -9.04
CA ILE A 150 5.92 -8.50 -8.86
C ILE A 150 6.62 -9.51 -9.77
N ASN A 151 6.89 -9.13 -11.03
CA ASN A 151 7.53 -10.01 -12.01
C ASN A 151 9.04 -10.22 -11.76
N SER A 152 9.64 -9.42 -10.86
CA SER A 152 11.05 -9.56 -10.46
C SER A 152 11.28 -10.37 -9.19
N ILE A 153 10.19 -10.85 -8.56
CA ILE A 153 10.22 -11.71 -7.37
C ILE A 153 10.23 -13.18 -7.79
#